data_AF-B4ISF2-F1
#
_entry.id   AF-B4ISF2-F1
#
_cell.length_a   1.000
_cell.length_b   1.000
_cell.length_c   1.000
_cell.angle_alpha   90.00
_cell.angle_beta   90.00
_cell.angle_gamma   90.00
#
_symmetry.space_group_name_H-M   'P 1'
#
loop_
_entity.id
_entity.type
_entity.pdbx_description
1 polymer ?
#
loop_
_entity_poly.entity_id
_entity_poly.type
_entity_poly.pdbx_seq_one_letter_code
_entity_poly.pdbx_strand_id
1 'polypeptide(L)' 'TGDSVSVAVDTKSQRLQLLEPFDKWNGQDVTDLTVLIKVKGKCTSDHISAAGPWVKYGGHLDNISNNMFIGATNA' A
#
# COMPACT_ATOMS: atom_id res chain seq x y z
N THR A 1 27.38 -8.06 20.90
CA THR A 1 27.85 -8.99 19.86
C THR A 1 26.66 -9.39 19.00
N GLY A 2 26.38 -8.59 17.98
CA GLY A 2 25.31 -8.84 17.00
C GLY A 2 25.84 -8.69 15.56
N ASP A 3 27.16 -8.68 15.40
CA ASP A 3 27.86 -8.14 14.23
C ASP A 3 27.93 -9.10 13.03
N SER A 4 27.08 -10.13 12.97
CA SER A 4 27.12 -11.14 11.90
C SER A 4 25.76 -11.70 11.49
N VAL A 5 24.65 -10.96 11.67
CA VAL A 5 23.36 -11.35 11.09
C VAL A 5 23.15 -10.60 9.77
N SER A 6 23.15 -11.34 8.66
CA SER A 6 22.82 -10.82 7.34
C SER A 6 21.32 -10.93 7.09
N VAL A 7 20.64 -9.79 6.89
CA VAL A 7 19.24 -9.74 6.48
C VAL A 7 19.18 -9.54 4.98
N ALA A 8 18.55 -10.47 4.27
CA ALA A 8 18.40 -10.42 2.82
C ALA A 8 16.92 -10.47 2.42
N VAL A 9 16.57 -9.73 1.36
CA VAL A 9 15.25 -9.76 0.72
C VAL A 9 15.46 -10.19 -0.73
N ASP A 10 14.85 -11.30 -1.13
CA ASP A 10 14.90 -11.77 -2.52
C ASP A 10 14.10 -10.83 -3.42
N THR A 11 14.73 -10.33 -4.48
CA THR A 11 14.11 -9.51 -5.53
C THR A 11 12.88 -10.15 -6.21
N LYS A 12 12.74 -11.49 -6.15
CA LYS A 12 11.58 -12.22 -6.69
C LYS A 12 10.56 -12.60 -5.62
N SER A 13 10.79 -12.23 -4.37
CA SER A 13 9.89 -12.51 -3.25
C SER A 13 8.50 -11.94 -3.51
N GLN A 14 7.47 -12.74 -3.28
CA GLN A 14 6.08 -12.28 -3.37
C GLN A 14 5.54 -11.77 -2.03
N ARG A 15 6.35 -11.81 -0.96
CA ARG A 15 5.92 -11.47 0.41
C ARG A 15 6.65 -10.28 1.02
N LEU A 16 7.89 -10.04 0.60
CA LEU A 16 8.76 -8.99 1.12
C LEU A 16 9.33 -8.20 -0.06
N GLN A 17 9.30 -6.88 0.03
CA GLN A 17 9.82 -5.95 -0.98
C GLN A 17 10.59 -4.86 -0.25
N LEU A 18 11.76 -4.48 -0.78
CA LEU A 18 12.43 -3.27 -0.31
C LEU A 18 11.64 -2.05 -0.81
N LEU A 19 11.39 -1.10 0.09
CA LEU A 19 10.65 0.11 -0.28
C LEU A 19 11.53 1.04 -1.11
N GLU A 20 10.99 1.49 -2.24
CA GLU A 20 11.55 2.62 -2.96
C GLU A 20 11.05 3.93 -2.32
N PRO A 21 11.91 4.95 -2.20
CA PRO A 21 11.47 6.26 -1.73
C PRO A 21 10.39 6.84 -2.65
N PHE A 22 9.30 7.36 -2.08
CA PHE A 22 8.33 8.13 -2.85
C PHE A 22 8.93 9.43 -3.38
N ASP A 23 8.34 9.93 -4.47
CA ASP A 23 8.69 11.23 -5.02
C ASP A 23 8.51 12.33 -3.99
N LYS A 24 9.47 13.26 -3.98
CA LYS A 24 9.38 14.46 -3.15
C LYS A 24 8.28 15.37 -3.72
N TRP A 25 7.63 16.13 -2.85
CA TRP A 25 6.74 17.20 -3.29
C TRP A 25 7.49 18.18 -4.21
N ASN A 26 6.87 18.53 -5.33
CA ASN A 26 7.46 19.37 -6.37
C ASN A 26 7.33 20.89 -6.11
N GLY A 27 6.74 21.29 -4.97
CA GLY A 27 6.56 22.69 -4.62
C GLY A 27 5.34 23.38 -5.27
N GLN A 28 4.56 22.65 -6.07
CA GLN A 28 3.42 23.19 -6.81
C GLN A 28 2.09 22.77 -6.18
N ASP A 29 1.06 23.56 -6.44
CA ASP A 29 -0.32 23.20 -6.12
C ASP A 29 -0.76 22.01 -6.98
N VAL A 30 -1.59 21.13 -6.40
CA VAL A 30 -2.14 19.98 -7.10
C VAL A 30 -3.50 20.36 -7.67
N THR A 31 -3.53 20.73 -8.95
CA THR A 31 -4.76 21.15 -9.66
C THR A 31 -5.33 20.00 -10.50
N ASP A 32 -6.62 20.11 -10.87
CA ASP A 32 -7.30 19.21 -11.83
C ASP A 32 -7.24 17.71 -11.50
N LEU A 33 -7.27 17.38 -10.20
CA LEU A 33 -7.25 16.01 -9.72
C LEU A 33 -8.51 15.22 -10.12
N THR A 34 -8.30 13.96 -10.51
CA THR A 34 -9.40 13.01 -10.71
C THR A 34 -9.85 12.43 -9.38
N VAL A 35 -11.17 12.46 -9.14
CA VAL A 35 -11.77 11.76 -8.01
C VAL A 35 -11.82 10.27 -8.33
N LEU A 36 -10.94 9.49 -7.69
CA LEU A 36 -10.87 8.03 -7.88
C LEU A 36 -12.13 7.30 -7.38
N ILE A 37 -12.60 7.67 -6.20
CA ILE A 37 -13.82 7.11 -5.60
C ILE A 37 -14.50 8.16 -4.71
N LYS A 38 -15.82 8.27 -4.81
CA LYS A 38 -16.63 9.11 -3.91
C LYS A 38 -17.27 8.20 -2.86
N VAL A 39 -16.63 8.06 -1.71
CA VAL A 39 -17.10 7.09 -0.71
C VAL A 39 -18.44 7.51 -0.08
N LYS A 40 -19.39 6.59 -0.06
CA LYS A 40 -20.71 6.74 0.56
C LYS A 40 -20.77 6.04 1.91
N GLY A 41 -21.04 6.79 2.98
CA GLY A 41 -21.26 6.23 4.31
C GLY A 41 -19.96 5.78 4.99
N LYS A 42 -20.02 4.67 5.72
CA LYS A 42 -18.92 4.19 6.59
C LYS A 42 -17.74 3.63 5.78
N CYS A 43 -16.55 4.16 6.00
CA CYS A 43 -15.28 3.67 5.45
C CYS A 43 -14.29 3.39 6.58
N THR A 44 -13.98 2.12 6.86
CA THR A 44 -12.97 1.72 7.85
C THR A 44 -11.65 1.37 7.17
N SER A 45 -10.59 1.13 7.95
CA SER A 45 -9.32 0.62 7.42
C SER A 45 -9.49 -0.67 6.63
N ASP A 46 -10.36 -1.59 7.06
CA ASP A 46 -10.67 -2.82 6.31
C ASP A 46 -11.39 -2.56 4.97
N HIS A 47 -12.11 -1.43 4.82
CA HIS A 47 -12.68 -1.03 3.53
C HIS A 47 -11.60 -0.46 2.59
N ILE A 48 -10.56 0.19 3.15
CA ILE A 48 -9.45 0.78 2.40
C ILE A 48 -8.40 -0.26 2.01
N SER A 49 -8.06 -1.17 2.92
CA SER A 49 -7.12 -2.28 2.72
C SER A 49 -7.54 -3.42 3.63
N ALA A 50 -8.26 -4.38 3.08
CA ALA A 50 -8.77 -5.52 3.83
C ALA A 50 -7.63 -6.39 4.39
N ALA A 51 -7.85 -6.96 5.59
CA ALA A 51 -7.00 -7.99 6.15
C ALA A 51 -7.25 -9.38 5.52
N GLY A 52 -7.24 -10.46 6.32
CA GLY A 52 -7.51 -11.83 5.87
C GLY A 52 -6.45 -12.34 4.88
N PRO A 53 -6.83 -12.77 3.65
CA PRO A 53 -5.88 -13.32 2.69
C PRO A 53 -4.79 -12.33 2.26
N TRP A 54 -4.98 -11.03 2.49
CA TRP A 54 -4.02 -9.98 2.13
C TRP A 54 -2.86 -9.83 3.11
N VAL A 55 -3.00 -10.33 4.35
CA VAL A 55 -1.94 -10.23 5.38
C VAL A 55 -0.63 -10.89 4.91
N LYS A 56 -0.69 -11.90 4.03
CA LYS A 56 0.50 -12.54 3.46
C LYS A 56 1.40 -11.58 2.65
N TYR A 57 0.84 -10.46 2.16
CA TYR A 57 1.52 -9.45 1.37
C TYR A 57 1.88 -8.19 2.17
N GLY A 58 1.69 -8.18 3.50
CA GLY A 58 1.95 -6.99 4.33
C GLY A 58 3.38 -6.44 4.30
N GLY A 59 4.35 -7.21 3.81
CA GLY A 59 5.72 -6.75 3.58
C GLY A 59 6.05 -6.42 2.13
N HIS A 60 5.07 -6.44 1.22
CA HIS A 60 5.24 -6.21 -0.21
C HIS A 60 4.21 -5.18 -0.70
N LEU A 61 4.65 -3.93 -0.84
CA LEU A 61 3.77 -2.77 -1.06
C LEU A 61 2.94 -2.90 -2.35
N ASP A 62 3.55 -3.32 -3.45
CA ASP A 62 2.83 -3.44 -4.72
C ASP A 62 1.74 -4.52 -4.67
N ASN A 63 2.05 -5.66 -4.04
CA ASN A 63 1.11 -6.77 -3.92
C ASN A 63 -0.06 -6.45 -3.00
N ILE A 64 0.18 -5.80 -1.86
CA ILE A 64 -0.91 -5.40 -0.95
C ILE A 64 -1.77 -4.28 -1.55
N SER A 65 -1.21 -3.40 -2.37
CA SER A 65 -1.94 -2.29 -3.01
C SER A 65 -3.05 -2.76 -3.98
N ASN A 66 -3.03 -4.02 -4.43
CA ASN A 66 -4.11 -4.60 -5.22
C ASN A 66 -5.45 -4.69 -4.45
N ASN A 67 -5.46 -4.47 -3.14
CA ASN A 67 -6.68 -4.43 -2.33
C ASN A 67 -7.18 -3.01 -2.02
N MET A 68 -6.56 -1.98 -2.61
CA MET A 68 -6.89 -0.58 -2.31
C MET A 68 -8.37 -0.28 -2.64
N PHE A 69 -9.10 0.17 -1.62
CA PHE A 69 -10.53 0.56 -1.66
C PHE A 69 -11.52 -0.53 -2.13
N ILE A 70 -11.13 -1.82 -2.15
CA ILE A 70 -12.04 -2.89 -2.64
C ILE A 70 -13.32 -3.03 -1.81
N GLY A 71 -13.30 -2.60 -0.54
CA GLY A 71 -14.45 -2.67 0.37
C GLY A 71 -15.22 -1.36 0.49
N ALA A 72 -14.81 -0.30 -0.21
CA ALA A 72 -15.46 1.01 -0.15
C ALA A 72 -16.67 1.08 -1.09
N THR A 73 -17.77 1.67 -0.61
CA THR A 73 -18.98 1.88 -1.41
C THR A 73 -18.90 3.21 -2.16
N ASN A 74 -19.03 3.18 -3.49
CA ASN A 74 -19.08 4.40 -4.32
C ASN A 74 -20.47 5.05 -4.31
N ALA A 75 -20.52 6.39 -4.45
CA ALA A 75 -21.72 7.22 -4.36
C ALA A 75 -22.32 7.59 -5.72
#